data_AF-A0A8J7DTJ2-F1
#
_entry.id   AF-A0A8J7DTJ2-F1
#
_cell.length_a   1.000
_cell.length_b   1.000
_cell.length_c   1.000
_cell.angle_alpha   90.00
_cell.angle_beta   90.00
_cell.angle_gamma   90.00
#
_symmetry.space_group_name_H-M   'P 1'
#
loop_
_entity.id
_entity.type
_entity.pdbx_description
1 polymer ?
#
loop_
_entity_poly.entity_id
_entity_poly.type
_entity_poly.pdbx_seq_one_letter_code
_entity_poly.pdbx_strand_id
1 'polypeptide(L)'
;MNPSTDLSSRLQTAIDLAQHVQQHPEAHQAFQDMLADLKTQSPEAADLLAQLWQEYVSSKRSSLFWEQLSEVEKNLSDRLSESHMQLKQNYLRLMQEQ
;
A
#
# COMPACT_ATOMS: atom_id res chain seq x y z
N MET A 1 35.31 4.91 -0.39
CA MET A 1 33.88 4.65 -0.10
C MET A 1 33.74 3.15 0.07
N ASN A 2 33.28 2.66 1.23
CA ASN A 2 33.09 1.22 1.45
C ASN A 2 31.84 0.76 0.69
N PRO A 3 31.92 -0.26 -0.19
CA PRO A 3 30.79 -0.72 -1.00
C PRO A 3 29.62 -1.23 -0.15
N SER A 4 29.90 -1.76 1.04
CA SER A 4 28.89 -2.22 2.00
C SER A 4 28.05 -1.08 2.58
N THR A 5 28.62 0.11 2.73
CA THR A 5 27.91 1.29 3.26
C THR A 5 26.94 1.85 2.21
N ASP A 6 27.32 1.77 0.93
CA ASP A 6 26.50 2.24 -0.20
C ASP A 6 25.26 1.37 -0.42
N LEU A 7 25.41 0.04 -0.35
CA LEU A 7 24.30 -0.92 -0.44
C LEU A 7 23.26 -0.72 0.67
N SER A 8 23.71 -0.53 1.91
CA SER A 8 22.83 -0.30 3.04
C SER A 8 22.03 1.00 2.89
N SER A 9 22.65 2.08 2.40
CA SER A 9 21.93 3.33 2.15
C SER A 9 20.92 3.22 1.00
N ARG A 10 21.26 2.51 -0.07
CA ARG A 10 20.36 2.30 -1.21
C ARG A 10 19.15 1.43 -0.84
N LEU A 11 19.37 0.41 -0.02
CA LEU A 11 18.27 -0.40 0.53
C LEU A 11 17.38 0.43 1.45
N GLN A 12 17.94 1.29 2.31
CA GLN A 12 17.16 2.18 3.17
C GLN A 12 16.29 3.14 2.34
N THR A 13 16.83 3.73 1.27
CA THR A 13 16.05 4.57 0.36
C THR A 13 14.89 3.80 -0.28
N ALA A 14 15.13 2.56 -0.74
CA ALA A 14 14.06 1.73 -1.29
C ALA A 14 12.97 1.43 -0.23
N ILE A 15 13.36 1.15 1.01
CA ILE A 15 12.44 0.92 2.14
C ILE A 15 11.61 2.18 2.44
N ASP A 16 12.23 3.37 2.47
CA ASP A 16 11.53 4.63 2.75
C ASP A 16 10.53 4.98 1.63
N LEU A 17 10.89 4.73 0.37
CA LEU A 17 9.97 4.86 -0.77
C LEU A 17 8.84 3.83 -0.67
N ALA A 18 9.12 2.60 -0.24
CA ALA A 18 8.12 1.55 -0.09
C ALA A 18 7.11 1.79 1.04
N GLN A 19 7.40 2.71 1.97
CA GLN A 19 6.43 3.17 2.98
C GLN A 19 5.31 4.03 2.35
N HIS A 20 5.55 4.61 1.17
CA HIS A 20 4.60 5.48 0.47
C HIS A 20 3.98 4.73 -0.71
N VAL A 21 2.67 4.46 -0.65
CA VAL A 21 1.99 3.64 -1.66
C VAL A 21 2.07 4.20 -3.07
N GLN A 22 2.02 5.52 -3.18
CA GLN A 22 2.13 6.22 -4.46
C GLN A 22 3.51 6.07 -5.09
N GLN A 23 4.53 5.75 -4.28
CA GLN A 23 5.93 5.61 -4.68
C GLN A 23 6.36 4.14 -4.77
N HIS A 24 5.45 3.16 -4.67
CA HIS A 24 5.79 1.75 -4.85
C HIS A 24 6.50 1.42 -6.18
N PRO A 25 6.14 2.03 -7.34
CA PRO A 25 6.89 1.81 -8.58
C PRO A 25 8.34 2.28 -8.47
N GLU A 26 8.56 3.44 -7.83
CA GLU A 26 9.87 4.06 -7.63
C GLU A 26 10.71 3.26 -6.62
N ALA A 27 10.08 2.78 -5.55
CA ALA A 27 10.69 1.88 -4.57
C ALA A 27 11.13 0.56 -5.21
N HIS A 28 10.28 -0.01 -6.07
CA HIS A 28 10.59 -1.23 -6.79
C HIS A 28 11.76 -1.02 -7.75
N GLN A 29 11.78 0.10 -8.49
CA GLN A 29 12.89 0.42 -9.38
C GLN A 29 14.21 0.60 -8.63
N ALA A 30 14.22 1.39 -7.55
CA ALA A 30 15.40 1.61 -6.71
C ALA A 30 15.93 0.30 -6.11
N PHE A 31 15.03 -0.60 -5.71
CA PHE A 31 15.40 -1.94 -5.24
C PHE A 31 15.99 -2.80 -6.37
N GLN A 32 15.38 -2.81 -7.56
CA GLN A 32 15.88 -3.60 -8.71
C GLN A 32 17.27 -3.13 -9.16
N ASP A 33 17.52 -1.83 -9.20
CA ASP A 33 18.83 -1.28 -9.57
C ASP A 33 19.92 -1.71 -8.58
N MET A 34 19.59 -1.70 -7.29
CA MET A 34 20.49 -2.18 -6.22
C MET A 34 20.66 -3.71 -6.26
N LEU A 35 19.61 -4.45 -6.57
CA LEU A 35 19.63 -5.90 -6.71
C LEU A 35 20.49 -6.34 -7.91
N ALA A 36 20.41 -5.63 -9.03
CA ALA A 36 21.22 -5.89 -10.22
C ALA A 36 22.73 -5.75 -9.89
N ASP A 37 23.10 -4.69 -9.18
CA ASP A 37 24.48 -4.48 -8.72
C ASP A 37 24.91 -5.58 -7.72
N LEU A 38 24.04 -5.94 -6.78
CA LEU A 38 24.32 -7.01 -5.82
C LEU A 38 24.49 -8.37 -6.51
N LYS A 39 23.68 -8.66 -7.55
CA LYS A 39 23.72 -9.91 -8.30
C LYS A 39 25.04 -10.11 -9.03
N THR A 40 25.70 -9.03 -9.45
CA THR A 40 27.06 -9.12 -10.03
C THR A 40 28.13 -9.49 -9.01
N GLN A 41 27.91 -9.18 -7.73
CA GLN A 41 28.87 -9.42 -6.64
C GLN A 41 28.60 -10.74 -5.91
N SER A 42 27.33 -11.04 -5.65
CA SER A 42 26.86 -12.25 -4.98
C SER A 42 25.44 -12.60 -5.45
N PRO A 43 25.32 -13.53 -6.41
CA PRO A 43 24.01 -13.96 -6.93
C PRO A 43 23.10 -14.54 -5.84
N GLU A 44 23.68 -15.31 -4.92
CA GLU A 44 22.95 -15.97 -3.82
C GLU A 44 22.39 -14.95 -2.82
N ALA A 45 23.17 -13.93 -2.47
CA ALA A 45 22.69 -12.84 -1.61
C ALA A 45 21.58 -12.03 -2.28
N ALA A 46 21.67 -11.80 -3.60
CA ALA A 46 20.63 -11.12 -4.35
C ALA A 46 19.32 -11.91 -4.37
N ASP A 47 19.37 -13.22 -4.61
CA ASP A 47 18.15 -14.05 -4.63
C ASP A 47 17.47 -14.10 -3.25
N LEU A 48 18.23 -14.21 -2.16
CA LEU A 48 17.70 -14.14 -0.79
C LEU A 48 17.07 -12.78 -0.48
N LEU A 49 17.74 -11.69 -0.88
CA LEU A 49 17.24 -10.33 -0.66
C LEU A 49 15.94 -10.07 -1.45
N ALA A 50 15.85 -10.59 -2.67
CA ALA A 50 14.65 -10.50 -3.50
C ALA A 50 13.44 -11.18 -2.84
N GLN A 51 13.64 -12.36 -2.24
CA GLN A 51 12.59 -13.05 -1.49
C GLN A 51 12.12 -12.24 -0.28
N LEU A 52 13.07 -11.72 0.52
CA LEU A 52 12.75 -10.90 1.69
C LEU A 52 11.99 -9.61 1.32
N TRP A 53 12.37 -8.98 0.21
CA TRP A 53 11.69 -7.79 -0.29
C TRP A 53 10.25 -8.07 -0.72
N GLN A 54 10.01 -9.19 -1.41
CA GLN A 54 8.66 -9.59 -1.83
C GLN A 54 7.74 -9.79 -0.63
N GLU A 55 8.22 -10.45 0.43
CA GLU A 55 7.46 -10.63 1.68
C GLU A 55 7.19 -9.30 2.39
N TYR A 56 8.18 -8.42 2.46
CA TYR A 56 8.04 -7.09 3.05
C TYR A 56 6.95 -6.26 2.35
N VAL A 57 7.00 -6.16 1.02
CA VAL A 57 6.02 -5.40 0.22
C VAL A 57 4.63 -6.03 0.33
N SER A 58 4.52 -7.36 0.34
CA SER A 58 3.24 -8.05 0.48
C SER A 58 2.59 -7.80 1.84
N SER A 59 3.39 -7.79 2.91
CA SER A 59 2.95 -7.43 4.26
C SER A 59 2.46 -5.97 4.34
N LYS A 60 3.20 -5.03 3.75
CA LYS A 60 2.82 -3.60 3.73
C LYS A 60 1.56 -3.32 2.91
N ARG A 61 1.42 -3.95 1.74
CA ARG A 61 0.21 -3.84 0.91
C ARG A 61 -1.03 -4.36 1.62
N SER A 62 -0.89 -5.39 2.45
CA SER A 62 -2.02 -5.94 3.21
C SER A 62 -2.54 -4.91 4.22
N SER A 63 -1.66 -4.20 4.92
CA SER A 63 -2.07 -3.17 5.90
C SER A 63 -2.83 -2.00 5.25
N LEU A 64 -2.34 -1.50 4.10
CA LEU A 64 -2.99 -0.41 3.37
C LEU A 64 -4.25 -0.85 2.62
N PHE A 65 -4.28 -2.10 2.16
CA PHE A 65 -5.50 -2.68 1.60
C PHE A 65 -6.60 -2.76 2.67
N TRP A 66 -6.27 -3.12 3.91
CA TRP A 66 -7.22 -3.10 5.02
C TRP A 66 -7.72 -1.68 5.37
N GLU A 67 -6.82 -0.69 5.31
CA GLU A 67 -7.18 0.71 5.58
C GLU A 67 -8.12 1.27 4.50
N GLN A 68 -7.80 1.05 3.22
CA GLN A 68 -8.66 1.45 2.10
C GLN A 68 -9.99 0.69 2.09
N LEU A 69 -9.99 -0.60 2.41
CA LEU A 69 -11.21 -1.39 2.53
C LEU A 69 -12.11 -0.84 3.65
N SER A 70 -11.53 -0.52 4.80
CA SER A 70 -12.26 0.08 5.93
C SER A 70 -12.84 1.45 5.58
N GLU A 71 -12.10 2.27 4.83
CA GLU A 71 -12.57 3.59 4.38
C GLU A 71 -13.70 3.51 3.34
N VAL A 72 -13.62 2.53 2.42
CA VAL A 72 -14.69 2.23 1.45
C VAL A 72 -15.93 1.69 2.18
N GLU A 73 -15.75 0.79 3.14
CA GLU A 73 -16.83 0.21 3.94
C GLU A 73 -17.56 1.30 4.76
N LYS A 74 -16.80 2.22 5.35
CA LYS A 74 -17.35 3.38 6.06
C LYS A 74 -18.17 4.28 5.14
N ASN A 75 -17.63 4.64 3.98
CA ASN A 75 -18.35 5.46 2.98
C ASN A 75 -19.65 4.80 2.48
N LEU A 76 -19.64 3.48 2.30
CA LEU A 76 -20.82 2.71 1.90
C LEU A 76 -21.89 2.73 2.99
N SER A 77 -21.49 2.54 4.25
CA SER A 77 -22.37 2.60 5.42
C SER A 77 -23.01 3.97 5.61
N ASP A 78 -22.23 5.05 5.43
CA ASP A 78 -22.72 6.43 5.55
C ASP A 78 -23.77 6.73 4.47
N ARG A 79 -23.51 6.35 3.21
CA ARG A 79 -24.47 6.52 2.10
C ARG A 79 -25.76 5.71 2.29
N LEU A 80 -25.66 4.49 2.79
CA LEU A 80 -26.82 3.65 3.07
C LEU A 80 -27.68 4.25 4.20
N SER A 81 -27.03 4.76 5.25
CA SER A 81 -27.72 5.42 6.37
C SER A 81 -28.43 6.70 5.92
N GLU A 82 -27.76 7.51 5.08
CA GLU A 82 -28.33 8.73 4.52
C GLU A 82 -29.54 8.43 3.62
N SER A 83 -29.42 7.44 2.73
CA SER A 83 -30.51 6.97 1.87
C SER A 83 -31.71 6.47 2.68
N HIS A 84 -31.48 5.66 3.72
CA HIS A 84 -32.55 5.19 4.60
C HIS A 84 -33.25 6.32 5.35
N MET A 85 -32.51 7.35 5.77
CA MET A 85 -33.08 8.52 6.44
C MET A 85 -33.94 9.34 5.48
N GLN A 86 -33.46 9.58 4.25
CA GLN A 86 -34.22 10.27 3.21
C GLN A 86 -35.48 9.50 2.82
N LEU A 87 -35.40 8.17 2.70
CA LEU A 87 -36.56 7.33 2.38
C LEU A 87 -37.63 7.41 3.49
N LYS A 88 -37.21 7.36 4.77
CA LYS A 88 -38.13 7.53 5.91
C LYS A 88 -38.79 8.92 5.91
N GLN A 89 -38.02 9.98 5.65
CA GLN A 89 -38.57 11.33 5.59
C GLN A 89 -39.55 11.49 4.42
N ASN A 90 -39.23 10.92 3.26
CA ASN A 90 -40.10 10.97 2.09
C ASN A 90 -41.40 10.19 2.33
N TYR A 91 -41.31 9.00 2.94
CA TYR A 91 -42.47 8.20 3.32
C TYR A 91 -43.37 8.91 4.35
N LEU A 92 -42.78 9.55 5.36
CA LEU A 92 -43.52 10.35 6.35
C LEU A 92 -44.22 11.55 5.71
N ARG A 93 -43.55 12.22 4.76
CA ARG A 93 -44.14 13.36 4.04
C ARG A 93 -45.31 12.92 3.15
N LEU A 94 -45.15 11.83 2.40
CA LEU A 94 -46.22 11.22 1.59
C LEU A 94 -47.44 10.80 2.43
N MET A 95 -47.22 10.30 3.65
CA MET A 95 -48.30 9.92 4.57
C MET A 95 -49.00 11.11 5.23
N GLN A 96 -48.38 12.31 5.25
CA GLN A 96 -48.98 13.54 5.77
C GLN A 96 -49.73 14.35 4.69
N GLU A 97 -49.44 14.09 3.42
CA GLU A 97 -50.10 14.73 2.26
C GLU A 97 -51.35 13.95 1.78
N GLN A 98 -51.63 12.76 2.35
CA GLN A 98 -52.89 12.02 2.20
C GLN A 98 -53.85 12.31 3.36
#